data_AF-A0A3A5QXD2-F1
#
_entry.id   AF-A0A3A5QXD2-F1
#
_cell.length_a   1.000
_cell.length_b   1.000
_cell.length_c   1.000
_cell.angle_alpha   90.00
_cell.angle_beta   90.00
_cell.angle_gamma   90.00
#
_symmetry.space_group_name_H-M   'P 1'
#
loop_
_entity.id
_entity.type
_entity.pdbx_description
1 polymer ?
#
loop_
_entity_poly.entity_id
_entity_poly.type
_entity_poly.pdbx_seq_one_letter_code
_entity_poly.pdbx_strand_id
1 'polypeptide(L)'
;LKSVNNLVKDARKVQQTILMVGDITDTYVTSFQKMMRDDNFTVEELGAIAFGYTKLLEESNDVLTELKNVVNITTLSMTDKERMDVVERCYSKMKRYRNLVSYYTNKNISVSYLRAKKKNDLDRIMGLYGNMNERYW
;
A
#
# COMPACT_ATOMS: atom_id res chain seq x y z
N LEU A 1 -24.10 -19.28 -17.32
CA LEU A 1 -23.58 -17.92 -17.62
C LEU A 1 -23.20 -17.13 -16.36
N LYS A 2 -24.06 -17.01 -15.33
CA LYS A 2 -23.74 -16.28 -14.08
C LYS A 2 -22.54 -16.88 -13.30
N SER A 3 -22.46 -18.20 -13.19
CA SER A 3 -21.34 -18.88 -12.48
C SER A 3 -19.97 -18.61 -13.11
N VAL A 4 -19.87 -18.70 -14.45
CA VAL A 4 -18.64 -18.40 -15.20
C VAL A 4 -18.20 -16.94 -15.02
N ASN A 5 -19.16 -16.00 -15.07
CA ASN A 5 -18.86 -14.58 -14.86
C ASN A 5 -18.31 -14.33 -13.44
N ASN A 6 -18.89 -14.96 -12.43
CA ASN A 6 -18.45 -14.86 -11.03
C ASN A 6 -17.03 -15.40 -10.82
N LEU A 7 -16.71 -16.57 -11.41
CA LEU A 7 -15.35 -17.14 -11.33
C LEU A 7 -14.29 -16.23 -11.96
N VAL A 8 -14.59 -15.64 -13.12
CA VAL A 8 -13.68 -14.70 -13.79
C VAL A 8 -13.50 -13.41 -12.96
N LYS A 9 -14.58 -12.90 -12.36
CA LYS A 9 -14.54 -11.72 -11.49
C LYS A 9 -13.70 -11.96 -10.24
N ASP A 10 -13.85 -13.13 -9.61
CA ASP A 10 -13.04 -13.52 -8.45
C ASP A 10 -11.57 -13.57 -8.81
N ALA A 11 -11.20 -14.27 -9.89
CA ALA A 11 -9.82 -14.38 -10.36
C ALA A 11 -9.17 -13.00 -10.59
N ARG A 12 -9.91 -12.06 -11.19
CA ARG A 12 -9.44 -10.67 -11.38
C ARG A 12 -9.21 -9.94 -10.07
N LYS A 13 -10.12 -10.05 -9.10
CA LYS A 13 -9.97 -9.40 -7.80
C LYS A 13 -8.83 -10.00 -6.98
N VAL A 14 -8.63 -11.32 -7.05
CA VAL A 14 -7.47 -11.99 -6.45
C VAL A 14 -6.18 -11.43 -7.05
N GLN A 15 -6.07 -11.40 -8.38
CA GLN A 15 -4.90 -10.84 -9.07
C GLN A 15 -4.64 -9.38 -8.67
N GLN A 16 -5.68 -8.53 -8.69
CA GLN A 16 -5.55 -7.13 -8.29
C GLN A 16 -5.11 -6.99 -6.82
N THR A 17 -5.61 -7.83 -5.93
CA THR A 17 -5.20 -7.82 -4.52
C THR A 17 -3.71 -8.13 -4.38
N ILE A 18 -3.19 -9.11 -5.13
CA ILE A 18 -1.76 -9.44 -5.14
C ILE A 18 -0.93 -8.27 -5.69
N LEU A 19 -1.36 -7.65 -6.79
CA LEU A 19 -0.66 -6.50 -7.39
C LEU A 19 -0.60 -5.31 -6.41
N MET A 20 -1.68 -5.04 -5.68
CA MET A 20 -1.71 -3.95 -4.70
C MET A 20 -0.71 -4.15 -3.55
N VAL A 21 -0.35 -5.39 -3.19
CA VAL A 21 0.72 -5.64 -2.21
C VAL A 21 2.08 -5.28 -2.76
N GLY A 22 2.31 -5.56 -4.05
CA GLY A 22 3.48 -5.09 -4.78
C GLY A 22 3.60 -3.57 -4.69
N ASP A 23 2.52 -2.84 -5.03
CA ASP A 23 2.48 -1.38 -4.96
C ASP A 23 2.77 -0.84 -3.54
N ILE A 24 2.20 -1.46 -2.50
CA ILE A 24 2.43 -1.09 -1.11
C ILE A 24 3.91 -1.24 -0.74
N THR A 25 4.49 -2.40 -1.09
CA THR A 25 5.88 -2.73 -0.79
C THR A 25 6.85 -1.81 -1.53
N ASP A 26 6.58 -1.57 -2.82
CA ASP A 26 7.38 -0.66 -3.64
C ASP A 26 7.32 0.78 -3.11
N THR A 27 6.13 1.27 -2.75
CA THR A 27 5.97 2.60 -2.16
C THR A 27 6.78 2.74 -0.88
N TYR A 28 6.73 1.73 0.01
CA TYR A 28 7.53 1.71 1.23
C TYR A 28 9.03 1.78 0.93
N VAL A 29 9.56 0.82 0.16
CA VAL A 29 11.00 0.69 -0.07
C VAL A 29 11.55 1.95 -0.74
N THR A 30 10.91 2.38 -1.83
CA THR A 30 11.38 3.52 -2.61
C THR A 30 11.27 4.83 -1.84
N SER A 31 10.19 5.05 -1.09
CA SER A 31 9.97 6.31 -0.37
C SER A 31 10.81 6.38 0.89
N PHE A 32 10.93 5.28 1.64
CA PHE A 32 11.75 5.26 2.85
C PHE A 32 13.23 5.44 2.53
N GLN A 33 13.74 4.82 1.45
CA GLN A 33 15.11 5.05 0.98
C GLN A 33 15.38 6.52 0.65
N LYS A 34 14.40 7.25 0.12
CA LYS A 34 14.50 8.69 -0.12
C LYS A 34 14.50 9.47 1.19
N MET A 35 13.61 9.13 2.12
CA MET A 35 13.55 9.77 3.45
C MET A 35 14.85 9.62 4.23
N MET A 36 15.54 8.48 4.11
CA MET A 36 16.87 8.29 4.71
C MET A 36 17.96 9.21 4.12
N ARG A 37 17.76 9.76 2.92
CA ARG A 37 18.68 10.71 2.25
C ARG A 37 18.27 12.17 2.44
N ASP A 38 17.20 12.40 3.20
CA ASP A 38 16.59 13.69 3.40
C ASP A 38 16.96 14.24 4.77
N ASP A 39 17.81 15.26 4.78
CA ASP A 39 18.32 15.92 5.99
C ASP A 39 17.24 16.74 6.74
N ASN A 40 15.98 16.67 6.31
CA ASN A 40 14.85 17.24 7.02
C ASN A 40 14.21 16.30 8.03
N PHE A 41 14.60 15.02 8.09
CA PHE A 41 14.12 14.08 9.10
C PHE A 41 15.20 13.78 10.15
N THR A 42 14.80 13.69 11.41
CA THR A 42 15.67 13.15 12.46
C THR A 42 15.67 11.62 12.45
N VAL A 43 16.65 11.01 13.13
CA VAL A 43 16.71 9.54 13.25
C VAL A 43 15.47 8.99 13.94
N GLU A 44 14.95 9.69 14.95
CA GLU A 44 13.74 9.32 15.68
C GLU A 44 12.50 9.39 14.78
N GLU A 45 12.40 10.43 13.94
CA GLU A 45 11.31 10.55 12.96
C GLU A 45 11.37 9.44 11.92
N LEU A 46 12.57 9.11 11.40
CA LEU A 46 12.75 7.98 10.50
C LEU A 46 12.36 6.66 11.16
N GLY A 47 12.68 6.46 12.44
CA GLY A 47 12.24 5.31 13.22
C GLY A 47 10.71 5.22 13.34
N ALA A 48 10.05 6.33 13.64
CA ALA A 48 8.59 6.41 13.71
C ALA A 48 7.93 6.16 12.35
N ILE A 49 8.52 6.67 11.27
CA ILE A 49 8.06 6.46 9.90
C ILE A 49 8.19 4.98 9.51
N ALA A 50 9.34 4.36 9.76
CA ALA A 50 9.57 2.94 9.51
C ALA A 50 8.56 2.08 10.26
N PHE A 51 8.32 2.38 11.53
CA PHE A 51 7.32 1.68 12.33
C PHE A 51 5.90 1.79 11.73
N GLY A 52 5.52 2.99 11.27
CA GLY A 52 4.25 3.21 10.57
C GLY A 52 4.10 2.34 9.31
N TYR A 53 5.15 2.26 8.49
CA TYR A 53 5.15 1.36 7.33
C TYR A 53 5.08 -0.12 7.73
N THR A 54 5.83 -0.55 8.75
CA THR A 54 5.78 -1.93 9.25
C THR A 54 4.36 -2.33 9.62
N LYS A 55 3.60 -1.46 10.31
CA LYS A 55 2.20 -1.75 10.63
C LYS A 55 1.31 -1.89 9.39
N LEU A 56 1.51 -1.07 8.38
CA LEU A 56 0.75 -1.17 7.13
C LEU A 56 1.10 -2.44 6.34
N LEU A 57 2.36 -2.87 6.38
CA LEU A 57 2.82 -4.11 5.74
C LEU A 57 2.29 -5.35 6.46
N GLU A 58 2.32 -5.36 7.80
CA GLU A 58 1.72 -6.43 8.62
C GLU A 58 0.23 -6.61 8.29
N GLU A 59 -0.54 -5.53 8.32
CA GLU A 59 -1.97 -5.54 7.99
C GLU A 59 -2.26 -6.00 6.55
N SER A 60 -1.38 -5.66 5.61
CA SER A 60 -1.48 -6.11 4.22
C SER A 60 -1.17 -7.61 4.09
N ASN A 61 -0.20 -8.11 4.84
CA ASN A 61 0.14 -9.53 4.88
C ASN A 61 -0.99 -10.38 5.48
N ASP A 62 -1.70 -9.86 6.48
CA ASP A 62 -2.86 -10.55 7.06
C ASP A 62 -3.98 -10.72 6.03
N VAL A 63 -4.21 -9.71 5.19
CA VAL A 63 -5.16 -9.80 4.07
C VAL A 63 -4.71 -10.83 3.03
N LEU A 64 -3.41 -10.92 2.73
CA LEU A 64 -2.89 -11.96 1.83
C LEU A 64 -3.08 -13.36 2.41
N THR A 65 -2.90 -13.52 3.72
CA THR A 65 -3.10 -14.79 4.41
C THR A 65 -4.58 -15.20 4.37
N GLU A 66 -5.48 -14.25 4.62
CA GLU A 66 -6.93 -14.43 4.47
C GLU A 66 -7.26 -14.87 3.03
N LEU A 67 -6.72 -14.18 2.02
CA LEU A 67 -6.93 -14.49 0.61
C LEU A 67 -6.39 -15.87 0.23
N LYS A 68 -5.19 -16.24 0.70
CA LYS A 68 -4.56 -17.55 0.45
C LYS A 68 -5.43 -18.70 0.97
N ASN A 69 -6.04 -18.54 2.14
CA ASN A 69 -6.95 -19.55 2.69
C ASN A 69 -8.15 -19.79 1.75
N VAL A 70 -8.66 -18.74 1.10
CA VAL A 70 -9.75 -18.87 0.12
C VAL A 70 -9.34 -19.68 -1.10
N VAL A 71 -8.11 -19.54 -1.58
CA VAL A 71 -7.61 -20.27 -2.76
C VAL A 71 -7.26 -21.73 -2.43
N ASN A 72 -6.89 -22.01 -1.18
CA ASN A 72 -6.43 -23.34 -0.74
C ASN A 72 -7.53 -24.25 -0.17
N ILE A 73 -8.66 -23.71 0.30
CA ILE A 73 -9.76 -24.53 0.84
C ILE A 73 -10.40 -25.33 -0.30
N THR A 74 -10.48 -26.65 -0.12
CA THR A 74 -11.19 -27.53 -1.05
C THR A 74 -12.67 -27.14 -1.09
N THR A 75 -13.29 -27.27 -2.27
CA THR A 75 -14.69 -26.87 -2.55
C THR A 75 -15.75 -27.58 -1.71
N LEU A 76 -15.37 -28.45 -0.77
CA LEU A 76 -16.28 -29.19 0.12
C LEU A 76 -16.67 -28.40 1.37
N SER A 77 -15.96 -27.33 1.75
CA SER A 77 -16.20 -26.62 3.02
C SER A 77 -16.76 -25.20 2.89
N MET A 78 -16.84 -24.64 1.68
CA MET A 78 -17.25 -23.25 1.45
C MET A 78 -18.05 -23.12 0.16
N THR A 79 -19.18 -22.42 0.22
CA THR A 79 -20.01 -22.13 -0.97
C THR A 79 -19.35 -21.09 -1.87
N ASP A 80 -19.73 -21.06 -3.14
CA ASP A 80 -19.27 -20.02 -4.08
C ASP A 80 -19.58 -18.60 -3.57
N LYS A 81 -20.72 -18.39 -2.90
CA LYS A 81 -21.10 -17.10 -2.33
C LYS A 81 -20.15 -16.68 -1.20
N GLU A 82 -19.91 -17.57 -0.23
CA GLU A 82 -19.00 -17.29 0.88
C GLU A 82 -17.58 -17.00 0.38
N ARG A 83 -17.12 -17.77 -0.61
CA ARG A 83 -15.83 -17.53 -1.27
C ARG A 83 -15.77 -16.13 -1.88
N MET A 84 -16.78 -15.75 -2.67
CA MET A 84 -16.87 -14.44 -3.30
C MET A 84 -16.90 -13.30 -2.27
N ASP A 85 -17.62 -13.48 -1.17
CA ASP A 85 -17.72 -12.48 -0.10
C ASP A 85 -16.36 -12.28 0.60
N VAL A 86 -15.57 -13.35 0.81
CA VAL A 86 -14.21 -13.22 1.35
C VAL A 86 -13.28 -12.51 0.37
N VAL A 87 -13.31 -12.89 -0.92
CA VAL A 87 -12.50 -12.22 -1.96
C VAL A 87 -12.82 -10.72 -2.01
N GLU A 88 -14.10 -10.34 -1.95
CA GLU A 88 -14.48 -8.93 -1.99
C GLU A 88 -14.01 -8.14 -0.77
N ARG A 89 -14.10 -8.73 0.43
CA ARG A 89 -13.55 -8.10 1.64
C ARG A 89 -12.04 -7.94 1.55
N CYS A 90 -11.30 -8.97 1.11
CA CYS A 90 -9.85 -8.91 0.97
C CYS A 90 -9.44 -7.80 -0.01
N TYR A 91 -10.08 -7.76 -1.18
CA TYR A 91 -9.85 -6.73 -2.18
C TYR A 91 -10.10 -5.31 -1.62
N SER A 92 -11.21 -5.13 -0.91
CA SER A 92 -11.59 -3.83 -0.34
C SER A 92 -10.63 -3.38 0.77
N LYS A 93 -10.22 -4.29 1.67
CA LYS A 93 -9.22 -4.02 2.72
C LYS A 93 -7.88 -3.64 2.09
N MET A 94 -7.40 -4.42 1.12
CA MET A 94 -6.13 -4.17 0.46
C MET A 94 -6.11 -2.81 -0.26
N LYS A 95 -7.18 -2.48 -0.98
CA LYS A 95 -7.33 -1.17 -1.62
C LYS A 95 -7.24 -0.02 -0.61
N ARG A 96 -7.87 -0.18 0.56
CA ARG A 96 -7.78 0.80 1.65
C ARG A 96 -6.36 0.92 2.18
N TYR A 97 -5.64 -0.18 2.39
CA TYR A 97 -4.25 -0.16 2.86
C TYR A 97 -3.31 0.47 1.85
N ARG A 98 -3.46 0.17 0.55
CA ARG A 98 -2.72 0.86 -0.52
C ARG A 98 -2.90 2.37 -0.45
N ASN A 99 -4.14 2.84 -0.34
CA ASN A 99 -4.43 4.28 -0.23
C ASN A 99 -3.85 4.89 1.05
N LEU A 100 -3.89 4.15 2.16
CA LEU A 100 -3.34 4.61 3.44
C LEU A 100 -1.82 4.73 3.40
N VAL A 101 -1.12 3.81 2.74
CA VAL A 101 0.32 3.88 2.50
C VAL A 101 0.66 5.11 1.66
N SER A 102 -0.05 5.36 0.56
CA SER A 102 0.16 6.56 -0.26
C SER A 102 -0.08 7.85 0.54
N TYR A 103 -1.17 7.92 1.29
CA TYR A 103 -1.48 9.07 2.14
C TYR A 103 -0.41 9.30 3.23
N TYR A 104 -0.01 8.24 3.93
CA TYR A 104 1.01 8.30 4.97
C TYR A 104 2.36 8.79 4.42
N THR A 105 2.75 8.25 3.25
CA THR A 105 3.96 8.65 2.53
C THR A 105 3.92 10.13 2.17
N ASN A 106 2.86 10.58 1.52
CA ASN A 106 2.70 11.97 1.09
C ASN A 106 2.67 12.94 2.26
N LYS A 107 2.04 12.54 3.38
CA LYS A 107 2.01 13.35 4.60
C LYS A 107 3.42 13.57 5.17
N ASN A 108 4.25 12.52 5.24
CA ASN A 108 5.62 12.64 5.71
C ASN A 108 6.47 13.51 4.77
N ILE A 109 6.39 13.27 3.45
CA ILE A 109 7.11 14.08 2.45
C ILE A 109 6.70 15.57 2.54
N SER A 110 5.43 15.87 2.79
CA SER A 110 4.94 17.24 2.97
C SER A 110 5.62 17.97 4.14
N VAL A 111 5.98 17.27 5.21
CA VAL A 111 6.73 17.84 6.33
C VAL A 111 8.13 18.25 5.88
N SER A 112 8.80 17.41 5.09
CA SER A 112 10.10 17.75 4.51
C SER A 112 10.02 18.97 3.61
N TYR A 113 9.02 19.06 2.72
CA TYR A 113 8.79 20.23 1.88
C TYR A 113 8.64 21.53 2.68
N LEU A 114 7.86 21.51 3.76
CA LEU A 114 7.69 22.69 4.62
C LEU A 114 8.98 23.10 5.32
N ARG A 115 9.83 22.13 5.72
CA ARG A 115 11.13 22.39 6.35
C ARG A 115 12.14 22.92 5.33
N ALA A 116 12.20 22.33 4.14
CA ALA A 116 13.06 22.75 3.05
C ALA A 116 12.76 24.17 2.58
N LYS A 117 11.48 24.54 2.51
CA LYS A 117 11.06 25.92 2.21
C LYS A 117 11.62 26.93 3.22
N LYS A 118 11.68 26.58 4.51
CA LYS A 118 12.27 27.45 5.55
C LYS A 118 13.80 27.54 5.45
N LYS A 119 14.46 26.51 4.94
CA LYS A 119 15.92 26.43 4.76
C LYS A 119 16.40 26.93 3.40
N ASN A 120 15.49 27.37 2.52
CA ASN A 120 15.79 27.72 1.13
C ASN A 120 16.43 26.55 0.34
N ASP A 121 16.00 25.31 0.60
CA ASP A 121 16.51 24.07 -0.01
C ASP A 121 15.42 23.30 -0.77
N LEU A 122 14.44 24.04 -1.32
CA LEU A 122 13.25 23.44 -1.92
C LEU A 122 13.60 22.64 -3.19
N ASP A 123 14.50 23.16 -4.03
CA ASP A 123 14.87 22.53 -5.31
C ASP A 123 15.49 21.15 -5.12
N ARG A 124 16.34 20.97 -4.09
CA ARG A 124 16.93 19.67 -3.75
C ARG A 124 15.85 18.66 -3.38
N ILE A 125 14.89 19.05 -2.54
CA ILE A 125 13.81 18.16 -2.09
C ILE A 125 12.83 17.85 -3.23
N MET A 126 12.55 18.81 -4.11
CA MET A 126 11.79 18.56 -5.34
C MET A 126 12.51 17.57 -6.26
N GLY A 127 13.84 17.63 -6.38
CA GLY A 127 14.63 16.63 -7.11
C GLY A 127 14.59 15.24 -6.48
N LEU A 128 14.51 15.14 -5.15
CA LEU A 128 14.49 13.87 -4.42
C LEU A 128 13.14 13.14 -4.54
N TYR A 129 12.03 13.85 -4.32
CA TYR A 129 10.69 13.23 -4.31
C TYR A 129 9.92 13.39 -5.64
N GLY A 130 10.28 14.38 -6.46
CA GLY A 130 9.51 14.83 -7.63
C GLY A 130 8.42 15.84 -7.24
N ASN A 131 7.82 16.50 -8.22
CA ASN A 131 6.74 17.44 -7.97
C ASN A 131 5.56 16.78 -7.24
N MET A 132 5.02 17.46 -6.23
CA MET A 132 3.85 17.00 -5.46
C MET A 132 2.61 16.74 -6.35
N ASN A 133 2.58 17.33 -7.55
CA ASN A 133 1.52 17.19 -8.55
C ASN A 133 1.75 16.07 -9.57
N GLU A 134 2.91 15.41 -9.61
CA GLU A 134 3.29 14.50 -10.71
C GLU A 134 3.16 13.01 -10.39
N ARG A 135 2.78 12.61 -9.16
CA ARG A 135 2.76 11.18 -8.79
C ARG A 135 1.44 10.70 -8.19
N TYR A 136 0.74 9.93 -9.03
CA TYR A 136 -0.22 8.86 -8.73
C TYR A 136 -1.54 9.27 -8.05
N TRP A 137 -2.49 9.68 -8.89
CA TRP A 137 -3.90 9.26 -8.76
C TRP A 137 -4.12 7.93 -9.46
#